data_AF-A0A5D2XXY1-F1
#
_entry.id   AF-A0A5D2XXY1-F1
#
_cell.length_a   1.000
_cell.length_b   1.000
_cell.length_c   1.000
_cell.angle_alpha   90.00
_cell.angle_beta   90.00
_cell.angle_gamma   90.00
#
_symmetry.space_group_name_H-M   'P 1'
#
loop_
_entity.id
_entity.type
_entity.pdbx_description
1 polymer ?
#
loop_
_entity_poly.entity_id
_entity_poly.type
_entity_poly.pdbx_seq_one_letter_code
_entity_poly.pdbx_strand_id
1 'polypeptide(L)'
;MGVIRINDLLIVFFMNSRIMVWNYQGARHPNFHRFINEFLRENDLEIMVLIETRISGYKVDRVIKQIRMPFLHKVEVVRFSRGIWLL
;
A
#
# COMPACT_ATOMS: atom_id res chain seq x y z
N MET A 1 -13.23 -8.32 2.25
CA MET A 1 -12.68 -7.45 3.30
C MET A 1 -11.56 -8.22 3.99
N GLY A 2 -10.30 -7.80 3.84
CA GLY A 2 -9.18 -8.50 4.48
C GLY A 2 -9.22 -8.22 5.98
N VAL A 3 -9.26 -9.27 6.81
CA VAL A 3 -9.12 -9.14 8.25
C VAL A 3 -7.69 -8.67 8.52
N ILE A 4 -7.52 -7.46 9.04
CA ILE A 4 -6.21 -6.93 9.45
C ILE A 4 -5.82 -7.71 10.71
N ARG A 5 -4.85 -8.63 10.60
CA ARG A 5 -4.24 -9.24 11.78
C ARG A 5 -3.14 -8.31 12.25
N ILE A 6 -3.05 -8.09 13.57
CA ILE A 6 -1.99 -7.27 14.18
C ILE A 6 -0.59 -7.72 13.73
N ASN A 7 -0.39 -9.02 13.48
CA ASN A 7 0.89 -9.57 13.03
C ASN A 7 1.28 -9.21 11.58
N ASP A 8 0.34 -8.71 10.77
CA ASP A 8 0.60 -8.32 9.37
C ASP A 8 0.97 -6.82 9.25
N LEU A 9 0.82 -6.08 10.34
CA LEU A 9 0.95 -4.62 10.37
C LEU A 9 2.13 -4.19 11.24
N LEU A 10 3.11 -3.52 10.65
CA LEU A 10 4.21 -2.90 11.38
C LEU A 10 4.11 -1.38 11.29
N ILE A 11 3.54 -0.76 12.32
CA ILE A 11 3.53 0.70 12.41
C ILE A 11 4.84 1.16 13.06
N VAL A 12 5.62 1.98 12.36
CA VAL A 12 6.87 2.56 12.86
C VAL A 12 6.68 4.06 13.00
N PHE A 13 6.46 4.53 14.22
CA PHE A 13 6.45 5.96 14.51
C PHE A 13 7.89 6.44 14.74
N PHE A 14 8.40 7.30 13.87
CA PHE A 14 9.54 8.16 14.19
C PHE A 14 9.01 9.42 14.86
N MET A 15 9.72 9.97 15.86
CA MET A 15 9.24 11.00 16.80
C MET A 15 8.61 12.28 16.17
N ASN A 16 8.65 12.46 14.84
CA ASN A 16 7.91 13.48 14.10
C ASN A 16 7.35 13.04 12.73
N SER A 17 7.52 11.78 12.30
CA SER A 17 7.09 11.34 10.95
C SER A 17 6.04 10.24 11.03
N ARG A 18 4.95 10.42 10.29
CA ARG A 18 3.82 9.49 10.23
C ARG A 18 4.02 8.48 9.10
N ILE A 19 4.90 7.52 9.37
CA ILE A 19 5.31 6.47 8.43
C ILE A 19 4.60 5.16 8.80
N MET A 20 4.10 4.45 7.80
CA MET A 20 3.49 3.14 7.97
C MET A 20 4.12 2.11 7.03
N VAL A 21 4.41 0.91 7.54
CA VAL A 21 4.84 -0.24 6.73
C VAL A 21 3.85 -1.39 6.89
N TRP A 22 3.28 -1.87 5.79
CA TRP A 22 2.21 -2.87 5.84
C TRP A 22 2.44 -4.00 4.84
N ASN A 23 2.50 -5.24 5.34
CA ASN A 23 2.30 -6.44 4.54
C ASN A 23 0.84 -6.53 4.07
N TYR A 24 0.56 -5.99 2.88
CA TYR A 24 -0.79 -5.84 2.38
C TYR A 24 -1.06 -6.75 1.19
N GLN A 25 -1.64 -7.91 1.43
CA GLN A 25 -1.90 -8.92 0.38
C GLN A 25 -3.21 -8.69 -0.40
N GLY A 26 -3.91 -7.59 -0.13
CA GLY A 26 -5.26 -7.30 -0.64
C GLY A 26 -5.32 -6.41 -1.87
N ALA A 27 -4.20 -6.04 -2.51
CA ALA A 27 -4.19 -4.95 -3.50
C ALA A 27 -4.95 -5.28 -4.81
N ARG A 28 -5.33 -6.55 -5.01
CA ARG A 28 -6.21 -6.99 -6.10
C ARG A 28 -7.69 -6.69 -5.86
N HIS A 29 -8.08 -6.29 -4.63
CA HIS A 29 -9.48 -6.05 -4.31
C HIS A 29 -10.01 -4.83 -5.09
N PRO A 30 -11.20 -4.90 -5.72
CA PRO A 30 -11.71 -3.80 -6.56
C PRO A 30 -11.78 -2.44 -5.85
N ASN A 31 -12.08 -2.46 -4.54
CA ASN A 31 -12.19 -1.26 -3.71
C ASN A 31 -10.90 -0.87 -2.98
N PHE A 32 -9.76 -1.50 -3.32
CA PHE A 32 -8.50 -1.24 -2.63
C PHE A 32 -8.08 0.24 -2.70
N HIS A 33 -8.17 0.88 -3.87
CA HIS A 33 -7.81 2.29 -4.03
C HIS A 33 -8.67 3.21 -3.15
N ARG A 34 -9.97 2.94 -3.01
CA ARG A 34 -10.87 3.70 -2.14
C ARG A 34 -10.44 3.57 -0.69
N PHE A 35 -10.23 2.33 -0.23
CA PHE A 35 -9.79 2.04 1.12
C PHE A 35 -8.45 2.73 1.46
N ILE A 36 -7.45 2.64 0.58
CA ILE A 36 -6.14 3.29 0.81
C ILE A 36 -6.29 4.81 0.87
N ASN A 37 -7.06 5.42 -0.02
CA ASN A 37 -7.25 6.88 -0.01
C ASN A 37 -7.95 7.36 1.27
N GLU A 38 -8.95 6.62 1.76
CA GLU A 38 -9.61 6.89 3.04
C GLU A 38 -8.64 6.74 4.21
N PHE A 39 -7.89 5.64 4.22
CA PHE A 39 -6.91 5.33 5.25
C PHE A 39 -5.79 6.38 5.35
N LEU A 40 -5.22 6.79 4.22
CA LEU A 40 -4.20 7.83 4.15
C LEU A 40 -4.72 9.17 4.69
N ARG A 41 -5.96 9.53 4.33
CA ARG A 41 -6.61 10.77 4.78
C ARG A 41 -6.90 10.75 6.28
N GLU A 42 -7.39 9.63 6.82
CA GLU A 42 -7.78 9.52 8.23
C GLU A 42 -6.59 9.50 9.19
N ASN A 43 -5.46 8.96 8.74
CA ASN A 43 -4.25 8.86 9.56
C ASN A 43 -3.23 9.97 9.27
N ASP A 44 -3.49 10.80 8.25
CA ASP A 44 -2.62 11.89 7.80
C ASP A 44 -1.16 11.42 7.66
N LEU A 45 -0.99 10.30 6.95
CA LEU A 45 0.30 9.66 6.73
C LEU A 45 1.13 10.44 5.72
N GLU A 46 2.41 10.61 6.05
CA GLU A 46 3.40 11.22 5.15
C GLU A 46 4.00 10.19 4.19
N ILE A 47 4.17 8.95 4.66
CA ILE A 47 4.76 7.86 3.88
C ILE A 47 4.02 6.57 4.22
N MET A 48 3.59 5.84 3.19
CA MET A 48 3.04 4.50 3.34
C MET A 48 3.81 3.51 2.45
N VAL A 49 4.37 2.48 3.09
CA VAL A 49 5.04 1.36 2.41
C VAL A 49 4.12 0.16 2.42
N LEU A 50 3.75 -0.34 1.24
CA LEU A 50 3.05 -1.60 1.08
C LEU A 50 4.00 -2.67 0.57
N ILE A 51 4.15 -3.75 1.31
CA ILE A 51 4.91 -4.94 0.89
C ILE A 51 3.94 -6.08 0.57
N GLU A 52 4.38 -7.02 -0.26
CA GLU A 52 3.62 -8.25 -0.56
C GLU A 52 2.24 -7.98 -1.18
N THR A 53 2.12 -6.98 -2.06
CA THR A 53 0.83 -6.52 -2.64
C THR A 53 0.03 -7.58 -3.41
N ARG A 54 0.65 -8.71 -3.75
CA ARG A 54 0.04 -9.83 -4.49
C ARG A 54 -0.55 -9.46 -5.85
N ILE A 55 -0.06 -8.40 -6.48
CA ILE A 55 -0.50 -7.88 -7.79
C ILE A 55 0.73 -7.53 -8.64
N SER A 56 0.63 -7.67 -9.96
CA SER A 56 1.74 -7.39 -10.90
C SER A 56 1.26 -6.91 -12.27
N GLY A 57 2.19 -6.36 -13.05
CA GLY A 57 2.03 -5.89 -14.41
C GLY A 57 1.02 -4.75 -14.55
N TYR A 58 0.32 -4.71 -15.68
CA TYR A 58 -0.65 -3.65 -16.00
C TYR A 58 -1.76 -3.43 -14.96
N LYS A 59 -2.03 -4.43 -14.10
CA LYS A 59 -3.01 -4.31 -13.03
C LYS A 59 -2.52 -3.36 -11.94
N VAL A 60 -1.22 -3.35 -11.66
CA VAL A 60 -0.57 -2.42 -10.74
C VAL A 60 -0.75 -0.98 -11.22
N ASP A 61 -0.46 -0.74 -12.50
CA ASP A 61 -0.56 0.61 -13.10
C ASP A 61 -1.98 1.17 -13.03
N ARG A 62 -2.99 0.31 -13.24
CA ARG A 62 -4.40 0.71 -13.13
C ARG A 62 -4.78 1.11 -11.71
N VAL A 63 -4.31 0.37 -10.71
CA VAL A 63 -4.60 0.66 -9.30
C VAL A 63 -3.88 1.92 -8.84
N ILE A 64 -2.61 2.06 -9.16
CA ILE A 64 -1.75 3.20 -8.78
C ILE A 64 -2.33 4.53 -9.28
N LYS A 65 -2.85 4.58 -10.50
CA LYS A 65 -3.50 5.77 -11.06
C LYS A 65 -4.74 6.23 -10.30
N GLN A 66 -5.29 5.39 -9.42
CA GLN A 66 -6.48 5.68 -8.62
C GLN A 66 -6.13 6.09 -7.18
N ILE A 67 -4.86 5.99 -6.77
CA ILE A 67 -4.38 6.39 -5.44
C ILE A 67 -4.06 7.89 -5.47
N ARG A 68 -4.51 8.62 -4.45
CA ARG A 68 -4.39 10.07 -4.33
C ARG A 68 -3.15 10.45 -3.51
N MET A 69 -1.97 9.99 -3.96
CA MET A 69 -0.68 10.40 -3.43
C MET A 69 0.11 11.12 -4.53
N PRO A 70 0.76 12.26 -4.24
CA PRO A 70 1.48 13.04 -5.24
C PRO A 70 2.73 12.31 -5.76
N PHE A 71 3.34 11.46 -4.93
CA PHE A 71 4.51 10.67 -5.28
C PHE A 71 4.19 9.21 -5.08
N LEU A 72 4.56 8.38 -6.06
CA LEU A 72 4.34 6.96 -5.98
C LEU A 72 5.46 6.23 -6.69
N HIS A 73 6.11 5.32 -5.97
CA HIS A 73 7.12 4.43 -6.54
C HIS A 73 6.71 2.97 -6.34
N LYS A 74 6.79 2.19 -7.42
CA LYS A 74 6.52 0.75 -7.38
C LYS A 74 7.77 -0.03 -7.79
N VAL A 75 8.04 -1.10 -7.05
CA VAL A 75 9.04 -2.11 -7.42
C VAL A 75 8.33 -3.45 -7.48
N GLU A 76 8.38 -4.09 -8.65
CA GLU A 76 7.80 -5.41 -8.87
C GLU A 76 8.91 -6.46 -8.89
N VAL A 77 8.67 -7.59 -8.24
CA VAL A 77 9.59 -8.72 -8.27
C VAL A 77 9.46 -9.43 -9.61
N VAL A 78 10.59 -9.65 -10.29
CA VAL A 78 10.63 -10.41 -11.54
C VAL A 78 10.08 -11.82 -11.29
N ARG A 79 9.10 -12.24 -12.11
CA ARG A 79 8.43 -13.56 -12.09
C ARG A 79 7.50 -13.85 -10.90
N PHE A 80 7.28 -12.91 -9.98
CA PHE A 80 6.32 -13.09 -8.89
C PHE A 80 5.27 -11.98 -8.89
N SER A 81 4.04 -12.32 -8.49
CA SER A 81 3.02 -11.31 -8.20
C SER A 81 3.27 -10.77 -6.80
N ARG A 82 4.36 -10.03 -6.59
CA ARG A 82 4.76 -9.42 -5.32
C ARG A 82 5.48 -8.12 -5.63
N GLY A 83 5.39 -7.15 -4.73
CA GLY A 83 6.07 -5.88 -4.91
C GLY A 83 6.11 -5.04 -3.64
N ILE A 84 6.94 -4.00 -3.70
CA ILE A 84 7.05 -2.94 -2.70
C ILE A 84 6.52 -1.67 -3.33
N TRP A 85 5.54 -1.04 -2.70
CA TRP A 85 5.01 0.26 -3.11
C TRP A 85 5.33 1.28 -2.04
N LEU A 86 5.87 2.42 -2.46
CA LEU A 86 6.13 3.58 -1.63
C LEU A 86 5.16 4.67 -2.09
N LEU A 87 4.20 4.98 -1.22
CA LEU A 87 3.15 5.99 -1.40
C LEU A 87 3.45 7.20 -0.51
#